data_AF-G1K0G7-F1
#
_entry.id   AF-G1K0G7-F1
#
_cell.length_a   1.000
_cell.length_b   1.000
_cell.length_c   1.000
_cell.angle_alpha   90.00
_cell.angle_beta   90.00
_cell.angle_gamma   90.00
#
_symmetry.space_group_name_H-M   'P 1'
#
loop_
_entity.id
_entity.type
_entity.pdbx_description
1 polymer ?
#
loop_
_entity_poly.entity_id
_entity_poly.type
_entity_poly.pdbx_seq_one_letter_code
_entity_poly.pdbx_strand_id
1 'polypeptide(L)'
;KVFRPNTRTLNKVPDDILNDPKLNAAIQPPPQNYNFEIHKTVWRIKFLEARRVALQMPEGLLMFAVRICDIINEFTNAETVIMGDVTYGACCVDDFTAKALGV
;
A
#
# COMPACT_ATOMS: atom_id res chain seq x y z
N LYS A 1 -10.40 -17.26 -6.30
CA LYS A 1 -9.47 -17.88 -5.33
C LYS A 1 -8.85 -16.74 -4.52
N VAL A 2 -9.15 -16.63 -3.23
CA VAL A 2 -8.58 -15.59 -2.36
C VAL A 2 -7.15 -15.98 -2.03
N PHE A 3 -6.18 -15.09 -2.26
CA PHE A 3 -4.77 -15.32 -1.95
C PHE A 3 -4.57 -15.43 -0.43
N ARG A 4 -3.96 -16.53 0.04
CA ARG A 4 -3.63 -16.77 1.46
C ARG A 4 -2.14 -17.09 1.59
N PRO A 5 -1.28 -16.09 1.85
CA PRO A 5 0.14 -16.35 2.06
C PRO A 5 0.39 -16.96 3.45
N ASN A 6 1.52 -17.65 3.60
CA ASN A 6 1.91 -18.26 4.87
C ASN A 6 2.27 -17.18 5.90
N THR A 7 1.35 -16.90 6.83
CA THR A 7 1.30 -15.68 7.67
C THR A 7 2.43 -15.55 8.71
N ARG A 8 3.19 -16.63 8.98
CA ARG A 8 4.14 -16.66 10.11
C ARG A 8 5.35 -15.72 9.96
N THR A 9 5.78 -15.40 8.74
CA THR A 9 6.92 -14.51 8.48
C THR A 9 6.53 -13.08 8.13
N LEU A 10 5.23 -12.80 7.97
CA LEU A 10 4.72 -11.52 7.48
C LEU A 10 4.46 -10.49 8.59
N ASN A 11 4.37 -10.95 9.85
CA ASN A 11 4.05 -10.09 10.99
C ASN A 11 5.24 -9.24 11.46
N LYS A 12 6.47 -9.52 10.99
CA LYS A 12 7.65 -8.75 11.36
C LYS A 12 8.20 -8.04 10.13
N VAL A 13 8.11 -6.71 10.15
CA VAL A 13 8.81 -5.86 9.17
C VAL A 13 10.30 -5.96 9.46
N PRO A 14 11.15 -6.23 8.46
CA PRO A 14 12.60 -6.24 8.62
C PRO A 14 13.16 -4.90 9.12
N ASP A 15 14.23 -4.95 9.92
CA ASP A 15 14.86 -3.77 10.51
C ASP A 15 15.42 -2.81 9.45
N ASP A 16 15.82 -3.31 8.27
CA ASP A 16 16.28 -2.50 7.15
C ASP A 16 15.17 -1.61 6.56
N ILE A 17 13.91 -2.07 6.56
CA ILE A 17 12.77 -1.26 6.13
C ILE A 17 12.32 -0.35 7.27
N LEU A 18 12.25 -0.89 8.50
CA LEU A 18 11.76 -0.16 9.66
C LEU A 18 12.63 1.06 9.98
N ASN A 19 13.95 0.90 9.89
CA ASN A 19 14.93 1.94 10.23
C ASN A 19 15.50 2.65 9.00
N ASP A 20 14.91 2.50 7.81
CA ASP A 20 15.35 3.22 6.62
C ASP A 20 15.13 4.73 6.81
N PRO A 21 16.19 5.55 6.86
CA PRO A 21 16.07 6.98 7.10
C PRO A 21 15.35 7.71 5.96
N LYS A 22 15.49 7.24 4.70
CA LYS A 22 14.82 7.84 3.55
C LYS A 22 13.33 7.51 3.58
N LEU A 23 12.96 6.26 3.89
CA LEU A 23 11.56 5.87 4.01
C LEU A 23 10.87 6.62 5.14
N ASN A 24 11.54 6.71 6.30
CA ASN A 24 11.03 7.43 7.45
C ASN A 24 10.86 8.93 7.16
N ALA A 25 11.79 9.55 6.43
CA ALA A 25 11.65 10.93 5.99
C ALA A 25 10.52 11.10 4.96
N ALA A 26 10.35 10.15 4.04
CA ALA A 26 9.30 10.20 3.03
C ALA A 26 7.89 10.07 3.62
N ILE A 27 7.75 9.32 4.73
CA ILE A 27 6.50 9.17 5.46
C ILE A 27 6.09 10.49 6.15
N GLN A 28 7.02 11.29 6.67
CA GLN A 28 6.75 12.56 7.36
C GLN A 28 6.39 13.67 6.34
N PRO A 29 5.22 14.34 6.37
CA PRO A 29 4.17 14.37 7.40
C PRO A 29 2.82 13.82 6.88
N PRO A 30 2.36 12.63 7.32
CA PRO A 30 0.94 12.33 7.27
C PRO A 30 0.27 13.14 8.39
N PRO A 31 -1.03 13.43 8.32
CA PRO A 31 -1.70 14.07 9.43
C PRO A 31 -1.60 13.15 10.66
N GLN A 32 -1.33 13.72 11.84
CA GLN A 32 -1.04 12.96 13.08
C GLN A 32 -2.17 12.00 13.51
N ASN A 33 -3.34 12.12 12.90
CA ASN A 33 -4.53 11.33 13.20
C ASN A 33 -4.64 10.02 12.41
N TYR A 34 -3.77 9.74 11.42
CA TYR A 34 -3.82 8.49 10.66
C TYR A 34 -2.47 7.77 10.59
N ASN A 35 -2.50 6.46 10.83
CA ASN A 35 -1.38 5.56 10.59
C ASN A 35 -1.68 4.70 9.36
N PHE A 36 -0.99 4.96 8.25
CA PHE A 36 -1.14 4.22 6.99
C PHE A 36 -0.31 2.92 6.94
N GLU A 37 0.44 2.60 8.00
CA GLU A 37 1.28 1.40 8.10
C GLU A 37 2.21 1.20 6.89
N ILE A 38 2.80 2.29 6.38
CA ILE A 38 3.59 2.33 5.13
C ILE A 38 4.74 1.31 5.14
N HIS A 39 5.44 1.14 6.27
CA HIS A 39 6.50 0.13 6.39
C HIS A 39 6.00 -1.29 6.11
N LYS A 40 4.80 -1.64 6.63
CA LYS A 40 4.19 -2.95 6.38
C LYS A 40 3.80 -3.10 4.92
N THR A 41 3.27 -2.04 4.31
CA THR A 41 2.88 -2.03 2.90
C THR A 41 4.09 -2.23 1.99
N VAL A 42 5.17 -1.47 2.19
CA VAL A 42 6.42 -1.61 1.42
C VAL A 42 7.01 -3.02 1.60
N TRP A 43 7.07 -3.52 2.83
CA TRP A 43 7.54 -4.89 3.09
C TRP A 43 6.68 -5.93 2.36
N ARG A 44 5.36 -5.78 2.40
CA ARG A 44 4.44 -6.70 1.76
C ARG A 44 4.61 -6.74 0.25
N ILE A 45 4.78 -5.59 -0.39
CA ILE A 45 5.01 -5.47 -1.82
C ILE A 45 6.31 -6.14 -2.22
N LYS A 46 7.41 -5.88 -1.47
CA LYS A 46 8.72 -6.52 -1.69
C LYS A 46 8.66 -8.03 -1.51
N PHE A 47 8.03 -8.50 -0.43
CA PHE A 47 7.91 -9.93 -0.13
C PHE A 47 7.11 -10.70 -1.19
N LEU A 48 6.07 -10.06 -1.75
CA LEU A 48 5.25 -10.66 -2.80
C LEU A 48 5.85 -10.50 -4.21
N GLU A 49 6.95 -9.76 -4.36
CA GLU A 49 7.51 -9.36 -5.65
C GLU A 49 6.45 -8.76 -6.59
N ALA A 50 5.49 -8.03 -6.00
CA ALA A 50 4.38 -7.46 -6.74
C ALA A 50 4.90 -6.40 -7.72
N ARG A 51 4.52 -6.52 -8.99
CA ARG A 51 4.92 -5.57 -10.05
C ARG A 51 3.92 -4.44 -10.25
N ARG A 52 2.68 -4.63 -9.80
CA ARG A 52 1.60 -3.67 -9.93
C ARG A 52 0.70 -3.73 -8.71
N VAL A 53 0.30 -2.57 -8.17
CA VAL A 53 -0.48 -2.46 -6.94
C VAL A 53 -1.55 -1.39 -7.13
N ALA A 54 -2.80 -1.72 -6.80
CA ALA A 54 -3.87 -0.72 -6.73
C ALA A 54 -4.08 -0.21 -5.30
N LEU A 55 -4.36 1.08 -5.18
CA LEU A 55 -4.74 1.75 -3.93
C LEU A 55 -6.22 2.10 -4.02
N GLN A 56 -7.02 1.48 -3.15
CA GLN A 56 -8.40 1.88 -2.87
C GLN A 56 -8.42 2.75 -1.62
N MET A 57 -8.96 3.96 -1.72
CA MET A 57 -9.09 4.86 -0.57
C MET A 57 -10.50 5.45 -0.50
N PRO A 58 -11.08 5.60 0.70
CA PRO A 58 -12.27 6.42 0.86
C PRO A 58 -11.95 7.88 0.52
N GLU A 59 -12.97 8.65 0.15
CA GLU A 59 -12.82 10.04 -0.31
C GLU A 59 -11.99 10.92 0.65
N GLY A 60 -12.22 10.80 1.97
CA GLY A 60 -11.48 11.54 2.98
C GLY A 60 -10.00 11.18 3.13
N LEU A 61 -9.56 10.05 2.55
CA LEU A 61 -8.15 9.62 2.54
C LEU A 61 -7.52 9.69 1.14
N LEU A 62 -8.32 9.94 0.10
CA LEU A 62 -7.85 9.97 -1.29
C LEU A 62 -6.79 11.07 -1.52
N MET A 63 -6.85 12.16 -0.76
CA MET A 63 -5.83 13.21 -0.76
C MET A 63 -4.41 12.72 -0.41
N PHE A 64 -4.28 11.59 0.30
CA PHE A 64 -2.99 10.96 0.63
C PHE A 64 -2.53 9.94 -0.42
N ALA A 65 -3.42 9.51 -1.33
CA ALA A 65 -3.14 8.41 -2.25
C ALA A 65 -1.94 8.71 -3.15
N VAL A 66 -1.85 9.92 -3.72
CA VAL A 66 -0.72 10.33 -4.57
C VAL A 66 0.61 10.22 -3.82
N ARG A 67 0.66 10.71 -2.58
CA ARG A 67 1.89 10.65 -1.78
C ARG A 67 2.28 9.22 -1.44
N ILE A 68 1.30 8.37 -1.10
CA ILE A 68 1.54 6.96 -0.80
C ILE A 68 2.02 6.23 -2.07
N CYS A 69 1.46 6.55 -3.24
CA CYS A 69 1.92 6.04 -4.52
C CYS A 69 3.38 6.40 -4.78
N ASP A 70 3.77 7.66 -4.57
CA ASP A 70 5.17 8.08 -4.75
C ASP A 70 6.12 7.29 -3.84
N ILE A 71 5.75 7.08 -2.57
CA ILE A 71 6.55 6.28 -1.64
C ILE A 71 6.65 4.82 -2.12
N ILE A 72 5.54 4.22 -2.57
CA ILE A 72 5.58 2.84 -3.06
C ILE A 72 6.46 2.74 -4.31
N ASN A 73 6.35 3.66 -5.27
CA ASN A 73 7.16 3.65 -6.49
C ASN A 73 8.66 3.91 -6.20
N GLU A 74 8.99 4.74 -5.20
CA GLU A 74 10.39 5.03 -4.84
C GLU A 74 11.06 3.86 -4.10
N PHE A 75 10.33 3.21 -3.20
CA PHE A 75 10.88 2.18 -2.30
C PHE A 75 10.62 0.75 -2.76
N THR A 76 9.92 0.55 -3.88
CA THR A 76 9.63 -0.76 -4.48
C THR A 76 9.75 -0.72 -6.01
N ASN A 77 9.71 -1.88 -6.66
CA ASN A 77 9.67 -1.97 -8.14
C ASN A 77 8.23 -2.10 -8.68
N ALA A 78 7.23 -1.75 -7.87
CA ALA A 78 5.83 -1.89 -8.25
C ALA A 78 5.31 -0.59 -8.88
N GLU A 79 4.53 -0.71 -9.96
CA GLU A 79 3.73 0.38 -10.48
C GLU A 79 2.44 0.53 -9.70
N THR A 80 2.09 1.76 -9.31
CA THR A 80 0.88 2.03 -8.54
C THR A 80 -0.27 2.55 -9.40
N VAL A 81 -1.49 2.12 -9.09
CA VAL A 81 -2.74 2.66 -9.68
C VAL A 81 -3.66 3.13 -8.57
N ILE A 82 -4.21 4.34 -8.67
CA ILE A 82 -5.22 4.84 -7.71
C ILE A 82 -6.60 4.48 -8.26
N MET A 83 -7.41 3.79 -7.47
CA MET A 83 -8.79 3.49 -7.84
C MET A 83 -9.68 4.69 -7.52
N GLY A 84 -10.33 5.22 -8.54
CA GLY A 84 -11.16 6.43 -8.45
C GLY A 84 -12.59 6.20 -7.96
N ASP A 85 -12.99 4.95 -7.77
CA ASP A 85 -14.35 4.62 -7.31
C ASP A 85 -14.56 4.96 -5.84
N VAL A 86 -15.74 5.49 -5.54
CA VAL A 86 -16.11 5.88 -4.18
C VAL A 86 -16.19 4.63 -3.30
N THR A 87 -15.38 4.64 -2.25
CA THR A 87 -15.29 3.53 -1.31
C THR A 87 -15.84 3.97 0.05
N TYR A 88 -16.97 3.40 0.47
CA TYR A 88 -17.57 3.68 1.79
C TYR A 88 -17.08 2.76 2.90
N GLY A 89 -16.38 1.69 2.54
CA GLY A 89 -15.80 0.73 3.48
C GLY A 89 -15.44 -0.59 2.82
N ALA A 90 -15.21 -1.61 3.66
CA ALA A 90 -14.82 -2.94 3.20
C ALA A 90 -15.90 -3.70 2.40
N CYS A 91 -17.16 -3.22 2.39
CA CYS A 91 -18.21 -3.76 1.54
C CYS A 91 -18.08 -3.33 0.07
N CYS A 92 -17.24 -2.33 -0.22
CA CYS A 92 -17.05 -1.77 -1.56
C CYS A 92 -15.71 -2.18 -2.18
N VAL A 93 -15.07 -3.25 -1.72
CA VAL A 93 -13.80 -3.73 -2.31
C VAL A 93 -14.05 -4.11 -3.77
N ASP A 94 -13.35 -3.45 -4.69
CA ASP A 94 -13.56 -3.66 -6.12
C ASP A 94 -12.58 -4.70 -6.69
N ASP A 95 -12.84 -5.97 -6.34
CA ASP A 95 -12.06 -7.10 -6.82
C ASP A 95 -12.17 -7.31 -8.35
N PHE A 96 -13.27 -6.87 -8.96
CA PHE A 96 -13.49 -7.05 -10.41
C PHE A 96 -12.62 -6.09 -11.21
N THR A 97 -12.60 -4.80 -10.83
CA THR A 97 -11.74 -3.80 -11.45
C THR A 97 -10.27 -4.10 -11.17
N ALA A 98 -9.92 -4.51 -9.95
CA ALA A 98 -8.56 -4.95 -9.63
C ALA A 98 -8.09 -6.08 -10.55
N LYS A 99 -8.92 -7.13 -10.73
CA LYS A 99 -8.61 -8.23 -11.63
C LYS A 99 -8.49 -7.79 -13.09
N ALA A 100 -9.33 -6.85 -13.54
CA ALA A 100 -9.27 -6.32 -14.90
C ALA A 100 -7.99 -5.50 -15.15
N LEU A 101 -7.50 -4.80 -14.13
CA LEU A 101 -6.24 -4.05 -14.15
C LEU A 101 -4.99 -4.93 -13.96
N GLY A 102 -5.18 -6.20 -13.62
CA GLY A 102 -4.09 -7.14 -13.37
C GLY A 102 -3.31 -6.84 -12.08
N VAL A 103 -4.01 -6.34 -11.06
CA VAL A 103 -3.49 -6.03 -9.73
C VAL A 103 -4.10 -6.92 -8.65
#